data_AF-A0A512PH36-F1
#
_entry.id   AF-A0A512PH36-F1
#
_cell.length_a   1.000
_cell.length_b   1.000
_cell.length_c   1.000
_cell.angle_alpha   90.00
_cell.angle_beta   90.00
_cell.angle_gamma   90.00
#
_symmetry.space_group_name_H-M   'P 1'
#
loop_
_entity.id
_entity.type
_entity.pdbx_description
1 polymer ?
#
loop_
_entity_poly.entity_id
_entity_poly.type
_entity_poly.pdbx_seq_one_letter_code
_entity_poly.pdbx_strand_id
1 'polypeptide(L)'
;MVVARTGRRPWRIGKVGGEVEQVDESALSRSGGDPSADGTGDAAVDQALATLGGLDELPLREHVAAFDAVHGSLQDRLADAEG
;
A
#
# COMPACT_ATOMS: atom_id res chain seq x y z
N MET A 1 -47.11 -2.49 -13.08
CA MET A 1 -46.90 -1.03 -12.99
C MET A 1 -45.82 -0.80 -11.94
N VAL A 2 -44.59 -0.50 -12.35
CA VAL A 2 -43.43 -0.35 -11.46
C VAL A 2 -42.86 1.05 -11.65
N VAL A 3 -42.92 1.87 -10.61
CA VAL A 3 -42.25 3.19 -10.56
C VAL A 3 -41.05 3.09 -9.64
N ALA A 4 -39.88 3.32 -10.24
CA ALA A 4 -38.57 3.35 -9.58
C ALA A 4 -38.36 4.67 -8.83
N ARG A 5 -37.65 4.56 -7.72
CA ARG A 5 -37.41 5.61 -6.73
C ARG A 5 -35.98 6.13 -6.87
N THR A 6 -35.86 7.45 -6.78
CA THR A 6 -34.69 8.25 -6.34
C THR A 6 -33.44 8.32 -7.23
N GLY A 7 -33.31 9.46 -7.92
CA GLY A 7 -32.47 10.52 -7.35
C GLY A 7 -31.02 10.63 -7.82
N ARG A 8 -30.69 10.30 -9.05
CA ARG A 8 -29.39 10.68 -9.66
C ARG A 8 -29.53 12.11 -10.20
N ARG A 9 -29.14 13.12 -9.40
CA ARG A 9 -29.01 14.49 -9.91
C ARG A 9 -27.58 14.66 -10.42
N PRO A 10 -27.33 14.67 -11.75
CA PRO A 10 -26.03 15.04 -12.28
C PRO A 10 -25.83 16.52 -11.98
N TRP A 11 -24.77 16.81 -11.24
CA TRP A 11 -24.32 18.16 -10.98
C TRP A 11 -24.10 18.87 -12.32
N ARG A 12 -24.86 19.93 -12.52
CA ARG A 12 -24.81 20.82 -13.68
C ARG A 12 -23.81 21.92 -13.31
N ILE A 13 -22.52 21.71 -13.59
CA ILE A 13 -21.50 22.77 -13.52
C ILE A 13 -21.36 23.36 -14.92
N GLY A 14 -21.39 24.69 -14.98
CA GLY A 14 -21.43 25.47 -16.20
C GLY A 14 -20.21 25.26 -17.09
N LYS A 15 -20.41 25.57 -18.36
CA LYS A 15 -19.41 25.60 -19.42
C LYS A 15 -18.31 26.60 -19.06
N VAL A 16 -17.25 26.13 -18.39
CA VAL A 16 -15.97 26.83 -18.35
C VAL A 16 -15.24 26.49 -19.64
N GLY A 17 -15.22 27.44 -20.57
CA GLY A 17 -14.24 27.45 -21.65
C GLY A 17 -12.89 27.78 -21.01
N GLY A 18 -12.00 26.81 -21.00
CA GLY A 18 -10.68 26.92 -20.40
C GLY A 18 -10.04 25.55 -20.43
N GLU A 19 -9.36 25.29 -21.55
CA GLU A 19 -8.22 24.38 -21.67
C GLU A 19 -8.04 23.43 -20.47
N VAL A 20 -8.69 22.26 -20.52
CA VAL A 20 -8.25 21.15 -19.68
C VAL A 20 -6.94 20.68 -20.30
N GLU A 21 -5.84 21.22 -19.80
CA GLU A 21 -4.53 20.61 -19.99
C GLU A 21 -4.69 19.16 -19.55
N GLN A 22 -4.66 18.28 -20.55
CA GLN A 22 -4.81 16.86 -20.41
C GLN A 22 -3.60 16.38 -19.61
N VAL A 23 -3.76 16.34 -18.29
CA VAL A 23 -2.82 15.66 -17.41
C VAL A 23 -2.88 14.19 -17.84
N ASP A 24 -1.81 13.73 -18.47
CA ASP A 24 -1.66 12.33 -18.86
C ASP A 24 -1.60 11.48 -17.59
N GLU A 25 -2.77 11.05 -17.09
CA GLU A 25 -2.89 10.09 -15.98
C GLU A 25 -2.21 8.74 -16.31
N SER A 26 -1.80 8.54 -17.58
CA SER A 26 -0.98 7.42 -18.04
C SER A 26 0.45 7.45 -17.48
N ALA A 27 0.95 8.60 -17.02
CA ALA A 27 2.32 8.73 -16.49
C ALA A 27 2.46 8.24 -15.03
N LEU A 28 1.40 8.26 -14.22
CA LEU A 28 1.45 7.71 -12.85
C LEU A 28 1.31 6.17 -12.82
N SER A 29 0.94 5.54 -13.95
CA SER A 29 0.79 4.08 -14.08
C SER A 29 2.04 3.37 -14.62
N ARG A 30 3.23 3.99 -14.49
CA ARG A 30 4.53 3.36 -14.78
C ARG A 30 5.38 3.06 -13.55
N SER A 31 4.78 3.04 -12.36
CA SER A 31 5.36 2.32 -11.22
C SER A 31 4.79 0.90 -11.13
N GLY A 32 4.69 0.21 -12.27
CA GLY A 32 4.58 -1.23 -12.27
C GLY A 32 5.98 -1.78 -11.97
N GLY A 33 6.31 -1.88 -10.68
CA GLY A 33 7.51 -2.58 -10.24
C GLY A 33 7.44 -4.03 -10.73
N ASP A 34 8.56 -4.53 -11.24
CA ASP A 34 8.70 -5.92 -11.64
C ASP A 34 8.25 -6.84 -10.49
N PRO A 35 7.38 -7.84 -10.70
CA PRO A 35 6.96 -8.81 -9.67
C PRO A 35 8.07 -9.82 -9.30
N SER A 36 9.32 -9.54 -9.70
CA SER A 36 10.52 -10.22 -9.22
C SER A 36 11.32 -9.34 -8.24
N ALA A 37 10.83 -8.13 -7.96
CA ALA A 37 11.40 -7.13 -7.04
C ALA A 37 10.52 -6.94 -5.79
N ASP A 38 9.79 -7.98 -5.35
CA ASP A 38 8.95 -7.98 -4.15
C ASP A 38 9.76 -8.02 -2.83
N GLY A 39 10.95 -7.43 -2.81
CA GLY A 39 11.82 -7.32 -1.64
C GLY A 39 12.33 -5.90 -1.46
N THR A 40 12.64 -5.52 -0.22
CA THR A 40 13.29 -4.25 0.13
C THR A 40 14.71 -4.15 -0.43
N GLY A 41 15.27 -5.25 -0.93
CA GLY A 41 16.65 -5.31 -1.43
C GLY A 41 17.68 -5.48 -0.30
N ASP A 42 17.19 -5.66 0.93
CA ASP A 42 17.99 -6.00 2.10
C ASP A 42 17.48 -7.34 2.65
N ALA A 43 18.33 -8.36 2.56
CA ALA A 43 17.97 -9.73 2.92
C ALA A 43 17.57 -9.88 4.40
N ALA A 44 18.12 -9.05 5.30
CA ALA A 44 17.77 -9.08 6.71
C ALA A 44 16.37 -8.47 6.94
N VAL A 45 16.06 -7.39 6.23
CA VAL A 45 14.73 -6.77 6.25
C VAL A 45 13.69 -7.71 5.64
N ASP A 46 14.00 -8.31 4.49
CA ASP A 46 13.10 -9.24 3.79
C ASP A 46 12.78 -10.46 4.67
N GLN A 47 13.77 -11.00 5.37
CA GLN A 47 13.59 -12.09 6.32
C GLN A 47 12.71 -11.68 7.51
N ALA A 48 12.92 -10.49 8.07
CA ALA A 48 12.11 -9.99 9.17
C ALA A 48 10.64 -9.83 8.74
N LEU A 49 10.40 -9.24 7.57
CA LEU A 49 9.04 -9.04 7.02
C LEU A 49 8.33 -10.35 6.68
N ALA A 50 9.06 -11.38 6.22
CA ALA A 50 8.48 -12.70 5.97
C ALA A 50 7.83 -13.31 7.22
N THR A 51 8.32 -12.97 8.42
CA THR A 51 7.74 -13.41 9.70
C THR A 51 6.31 -12.89 9.88
N LEU A 52 5.99 -11.72 9.32
CA LEU A 52 4.65 -11.13 9.39
C LEU A 52 3.65 -11.83 8.46
N GLY A 53 4.12 -12.53 7.43
CA GLY A 53 3.27 -13.19 6.43
C GLY A 53 2.45 -14.37 6.97
N GLY A 54 2.83 -14.95 8.12
CA GLY A 54 2.11 -16.05 8.79
C GLY A 54 1.35 -15.63 10.04
N LEU A 55 1.20 -14.33 10.28
CA LEU A 55 0.54 -13.81 11.49
C LEU A 55 -0.93 -14.22 11.58
N ASP A 56 -1.66 -14.29 10.46
CA ASP A 56 -3.08 -14.64 10.47
C ASP A 56 -3.35 -16.07 10.94
N GLU A 57 -2.36 -16.96 10.85
CA GLU A 57 -2.42 -18.33 11.34
C GLU A 57 -2.10 -18.43 12.85
N LEU A 58 -1.51 -17.38 13.44
CA LEU A 58 -1.17 -17.33 14.86
C LEU A 58 -2.34 -16.79 15.71
N PRO A 59 -2.47 -17.25 16.97
CA PRO A 59 -3.39 -16.62 17.92
C PRO A 59 -3.06 -15.15 18.13
N LEU A 60 -4.08 -14.27 18.21
CA LEU A 60 -3.89 -12.81 18.33
C LEU A 60 -2.95 -12.39 19.49
N ARG A 61 -2.95 -13.14 20.59
CA ARG A 61 -2.07 -12.89 21.74
C ARG A 61 -0.57 -13.04 21.39
N GLU A 62 -0.25 -13.79 20.34
CA GLU A 62 1.11 -14.10 19.87
C GLU A 62 1.57 -13.10 18.81
N HIS A 63 0.64 -12.30 18.24
CA HIS A 63 0.96 -11.29 17.23
C HIS A 63 1.89 -10.21 17.77
N VAL A 64 1.66 -9.75 19.01
CA VAL A 64 2.49 -8.72 19.64
C VAL A 64 3.94 -9.19 19.77
N ALA A 65 4.17 -10.44 20.18
CA ALA A 65 5.51 -11.00 20.27
C ALA A 65 6.20 -11.10 18.90
N ALA A 66 5.45 -11.43 17.84
CA ALA A 66 5.97 -11.45 16.48
C ALA A 66 6.34 -10.02 15.99
N PHE A 67 5.50 -9.02 16.26
CA PHE A 67 5.79 -7.63 15.93
C PHE A 67 7.01 -7.09 16.68
N ASP A 68 7.15 -7.39 17.98
CA ASP A 68 8.31 -6.97 18.78
C ASP A 68 9.61 -7.58 18.24
N ALA A 69 9.58 -8.86 17.83
CA ALA A 69 10.74 -9.52 17.23
C ALA A 69 11.17 -8.88 15.90
N VAL A 70 10.20 -8.57 15.03
CA VAL A 70 10.48 -7.88 13.76
C VAL A 70 11.02 -6.48 14.01
N HIS A 71 10.42 -5.74 14.95
CA HIS A 71 10.89 -4.40 15.31
C HIS A 71 12.33 -4.42 15.83
N GLY A 72 12.67 -5.37 16.70
CA GLY A 72 14.05 -5.56 17.17
C GLY A 72 15.03 -5.87 16.04
N SER A 73 14.68 -6.78 15.12
CA SER A 73 15.52 -7.11 13.97
C SER A 73 15.76 -5.92 13.03
N LEU A 74 14.74 -5.08 12.81
CA LEU A 74 14.89 -3.86 12.01
C LEU A 74 15.73 -2.80 12.72
N GLN A 75 15.59 -2.67 14.04
CA GLN A 75 16.42 -1.77 14.84
C GLN A 75 17.90 -2.19 14.84
N ASP A 76 18.18 -3.47 14.99
CA ASP A 76 19.55 -4.00 14.88
C ASP A 76 20.14 -3.69 13.50
N ARG A 77 19.33 -3.89 12.44
CA ARG A 77 19.77 -3.60 11.07
C ARG A 77 20.05 -2.11 10.84
N LEU A 78 19.23 -1.24 11.42
CA LEU A 78 19.44 0.22 11.35
C LEU A 78 20.71 0.62 12.12
N ALA A 79 20.93 0.07 13.32
CA ALA A 79 22.12 0.34 14.11
C ALA A 79 23.42 -0.09 13.39
N ASP A 80 23.39 -1.23 12.69
CA ASP A 80 24.51 -1.72 11.89
C ASP A 80 24.79 -0.83 10.65
N ALA A 81 23.77 -0.19 10.09
CA ALA A 81 23.93 0.75 8.98
C ALA A 81 24.44 2.13 9.40
N GLU A 82 24.20 2.54 10.65
CA GLU A 82 24.56 3.85 11.20
C GLU A 82 25.91 3.87 11.96
N GLY A 83 26.48 2.69 12.26
CA GLY A 83 27.75 2.52 13.00
C GLY A 83 28.99 2.44 12.12
#